data_AF-A0A4R7M0N6-F1
#
_entry.id   AF-A0A4R7M0N6-F1
#
_cell.length_a   1.000
_cell.length_b   1.000
_cell.length_c   1.000
_cell.angle_alpha   90.00
_cell.angle_beta   90.00
_cell.angle_gamma   90.00
#
_symmetry.space_group_name_H-M   'P 1'
#
loop_
_entity.id
_entity.type
_entity.pdbx_description
1 polymer ?
#
loop_
_entity_poly.entity_id
_entity_poly.type
_entity_poly.pdbx_seq_one_letter_code
_entity_poly.pdbx_strand_id
1 'polypeptide(L)'
;AQLCPRHHRLKHHSTWTPDPATKNKPPGWTSPTGRHYKPEQHDPQPTHWPPGTPPARTNAIPIQFHGEQAGIEDLPPWEPDDANLIDLNDLPEEDPVRAGYFAKPFVLSV
;
A
#
# COMPACT_ATOMS: atom_id res chain seq x y z
N ALA A 1 -17.39 7.69 -5.40
CA ALA A 1 -18.65 7.51 -4.64
C ALA A 1 -18.33 6.82 -3.33
N GLN A 2 -18.62 7.44 -2.18
CA GLN A 2 -18.47 6.78 -0.89
C GLN A 2 -19.71 5.93 -0.61
N LEU A 3 -19.51 4.65 -0.30
CA LEU A 3 -20.60 3.74 0.06
C LEU A 3 -21.33 4.27 1.30
N CYS A 4 -22.66 4.07 1.38
CA CYS A 4 -23.39 4.47 2.58
C CYS A 4 -22.85 3.72 3.82
N PRO A 5 -22.95 4.28 5.04
CA PRO A 5 -22.38 3.67 6.24
C PRO A 5 -22.79 2.21 6.47
N ARG A 6 -24.02 1.85 6.09
CA ARG A 6 -24.52 0.47 6.11
C ARG A 6 -23.75 -0.43 5.14
N HIS A 7 -23.56 -0.01 3.89
CA HIS A 7 -22.77 -0.75 2.91
C HIS A 7 -21.29 -0.81 3.29
N HIS A 8 -20.74 0.27 3.84
CA HIS A 8 -19.37 0.29 4.33
C HIS A 8 -19.17 -0.75 5.46
N ARG A 9 -20.08 -0.79 6.45
CA ARG A 9 -20.04 -1.81 7.51
C ARG A 9 -20.23 -3.23 7.00
N LEU A 10 -21.14 -3.43 6.04
CA LEU A 10 -21.35 -4.74 5.40
C LEU A 10 -20.07 -5.24 4.71
N LYS A 11 -19.37 -4.35 3.99
CA LYS A 11 -18.14 -4.71 3.28
C LYS A 11 -16.96 -4.96 4.22
N HIS A 12 -16.78 -4.12 5.25
CA HIS A 12 -15.56 -4.11 6.07
C HIS A 12 -15.64 -4.87 7.39
N HIS A 13 -16.82 -4.98 8.01
CA HIS A 13 -16.96 -5.58 9.35
C HIS A 13 -17.65 -6.95 9.32
N SER A 14 -18.21 -7.36 8.17
CA SER A 14 -18.97 -8.61 8.12
C SER A 14 -18.05 -9.76 7.72
N THR A 15 -18.15 -10.86 8.46
CA THR A 15 -17.33 -12.05 8.23
C THR A 15 -17.79 -12.79 6.99
N TRP A 16 -16.88 -13.01 6.06
CA TRP A 16 -17.07 -13.92 4.93
C TRP A 16 -16.69 -15.32 5.39
N THR A 17 -17.51 -16.32 5.07
CA THR A 17 -17.24 -17.71 5.47
C THR A 17 -16.57 -18.42 4.30
N PRO A 18 -15.32 -18.91 4.43
CA PRO A 18 -14.71 -19.72 3.39
C PRO A 18 -15.36 -21.10 3.34
N ASP A 19 -15.39 -21.70 2.17
CA ASP A 19 -15.76 -23.10 2.04
C ASP A 19 -14.69 -24.03 2.64
N PRO A 20 -15.00 -25.31 2.89
CA PRO A 20 -14.01 -26.28 3.32
C PRO A 20 -12.85 -26.36 2.31
N ALA A 21 -11.62 -26.37 2.83
CA ALA A 21 -10.44 -26.53 2.00
C ALA A 21 -10.47 -27.92 1.33
N THR A 22 -10.29 -27.96 0.01
CA THR A 22 -10.16 -29.21 -0.74
C THR A 22 -8.72 -29.40 -1.19
N LYS A 23 -8.28 -30.65 -1.39
CA LYS A 23 -6.89 -30.96 -1.77
C LYS A 23 -6.45 -30.34 -3.09
N ASN A 24 -7.37 -30.19 -4.04
CA ASN A 24 -7.05 -29.86 -5.43
C ASN A 24 -7.64 -28.52 -5.90
N LYS A 25 -8.45 -27.84 -5.07
CA LYS A 25 -9.12 -26.58 -5.44
C LYS A 25 -9.13 -25.60 -4.27
N PRO A 26 -8.90 -24.30 -4.53
CA PRO A 26 -9.07 -23.28 -3.52
C PRO A 26 -10.53 -23.26 -3.01
N PRO A 27 -10.77 -22.91 -1.73
CA PRO A 27 -12.13 -22.74 -1.22
C PRO A 27 -12.79 -21.52 -1.86
N GLY A 28 -14.09 -21.62 -2.14
CA GLY A 28 -14.91 -20.46 -2.45
C GLY A 28 -15.23 -19.66 -1.19
N TRP A 29 -16.14 -18.70 -1.34
CA TRP A 29 -16.50 -17.78 -0.26
C TRP A 29 -18.01 -17.56 -0.21
N THR A 30 -18.57 -17.59 0.99
CA THR A 30 -19.98 -17.26 1.24
C THR A 30 -20.08 -15.91 1.92
N SER A 31 -20.87 -15.01 1.33
CA SER A 31 -21.09 -13.67 1.87
C SER A 31 -21.95 -13.69 3.14
N PRO A 32 -21.90 -12.62 3.95
CA PRO A 32 -22.78 -12.45 5.11
C PRO A 32 -24.28 -12.53 4.78
N THR A 33 -24.65 -12.27 3.52
CA THR A 33 -26.04 -12.33 3.02
C THR A 33 -26.40 -13.73 2.48
N GLY A 34 -25.51 -14.71 2.60
CA GLY A 34 -25.75 -16.11 2.20
C GLY A 34 -25.51 -16.41 0.71
N ARG A 35 -24.86 -15.51 -0.05
CA ARG A 35 -24.52 -15.78 -1.45
C ARG A 35 -23.17 -16.48 -1.53
N HIS A 36 -23.11 -17.56 -2.29
CA HIS A 36 -21.88 -18.32 -2.50
C HIS A 36 -21.17 -17.87 -3.78
N TYR A 37 -19.86 -17.67 -3.69
CA TYR A 37 -18.97 -17.27 -4.76
C TYR A 37 -17.96 -18.39 -5.00
N LYS A 38 -17.80 -18.76 -6.27
CA LYS A 38 -16.80 -19.75 -6.66
C LYS A 38 -15.39 -19.20 -6.38
N PRO A 39 -14.42 -20.07 -6.11
CA PRO A 39 -13.02 -19.67 -6.11
C PRO A 39 -12.65 -19.15 -7.49
N GLU A 40 -12.48 -17.84 -7.62
CA GLU A 40 -12.03 -17.19 -8.84
C GLU A 40 -10.50 -17.18 -8.82
N GLN A 41 -9.87 -17.87 -9.78
CA GLN A 41 -8.43 -17.79 -9.96
C GLN A 41 -8.14 -16.48 -10.67
N HIS A 42 -7.26 -15.65 -10.09
CA HIS A 42 -6.74 -14.50 -10.81
C HIS A 42 -6.13 -15.00 -12.12
N ASP A 43 -6.57 -14.42 -13.25
CA ASP A 43 -5.90 -14.63 -14.52
C ASP A 43 -4.43 -14.24 -14.33
N PRO A 44 -3.47 -15.11 -14.69
CA PRO A 44 -2.06 -14.83 -14.55
C PRO A 44 -1.56 -13.77 -15.56
N GLN A 45 -2.46 -12.98 -16.15
CA GLN A 45 -2.08 -11.91 -17.05
C GLN A 45 -1.27 -10.86 -16.27
N PRO A 46 -0.14 -10.41 -16.84
CA PRO A 46 0.65 -9.36 -16.22
C PRO A 46 -0.19 -8.08 -16.12
N THR A 47 -0.06 -7.38 -15.00
CA THR A 47 -0.67 -6.05 -14.84
C THR A 47 -0.10 -5.13 -15.92
N HIS A 48 -0.97 -4.66 -16.83
CA HIS A 48 -0.58 -3.71 -17.85
C HIS A 48 -0.46 -2.32 -17.22
N TRP A 49 0.72 -1.73 -17.30
CA TRP A 49 0.96 -0.37 -16.87
C TRP A 49 0.36 0.62 -17.89
N PRO A 50 -0.18 1.78 -17.47
CA PRO A 50 -0.63 2.80 -18.42
C PRO A 50 0.54 3.26 -19.34
N PRO A 51 0.25 3.74 -20.55
CA PRO A 51 1.27 4.30 -21.42
C PRO A 51 2.03 5.43 -20.70
N GLY A 52 3.36 5.38 -20.69
CA GLY A 52 4.21 6.39 -20.01
C GLY A 52 4.68 6.00 -18.60
N THR A 53 4.11 4.97 -17.97
CA THR A 53 4.73 4.35 -16.79
C THR A 53 5.77 3.33 -17.23
N PRO A 54 7.06 3.49 -16.88
CA PRO A 54 8.05 2.47 -17.19
C PRO A 54 7.64 1.19 -16.46
N PRO A 55 7.62 0.02 -17.12
CA PRO A 55 7.35 -1.22 -16.41
C PRO A 55 8.39 -1.31 -15.31
N ALA A 56 7.93 -1.40 -14.06
CA ALA A 56 8.81 -1.69 -12.95
C ALA A 56 9.61 -2.92 -13.38
N ARG A 57 10.90 -2.73 -13.63
CA ARG A 57 11.81 -3.84 -13.78
C ARG A 57 11.62 -4.62 -12.48
N THR A 58 11.06 -5.82 -12.60
CA THR A 58 11.29 -6.86 -11.61
C THR A 58 12.80 -6.85 -11.42
N ASN A 59 13.22 -6.54 -10.19
CA ASN A 59 14.55 -6.12 -9.72
C ASN A 59 14.52 -4.64 -9.31
N ALA A 60 14.24 -4.43 -8.02
CA ALA A 60 14.54 -3.27 -7.17
C ALA A 60 14.53 -1.88 -7.84
N ILE A 61 13.65 -1.01 -7.31
CA ILE A 61 13.64 0.45 -7.44
C ILE A 61 15.00 1.01 -7.91
N PRO A 62 15.14 1.57 -9.13
CA PRO A 62 16.29 2.40 -9.43
C PRO A 62 16.00 3.77 -8.79
N ILE A 63 16.37 3.92 -7.52
CA ILE A 63 16.66 5.25 -6.99
C ILE A 63 17.84 5.73 -7.82
N GLN A 64 17.69 6.87 -8.50
CA GLN A 64 18.79 7.50 -9.23
C GLN A 64 19.85 7.96 -8.21
N PHE A 65 20.74 7.05 -7.82
CA PHE A 65 21.96 7.37 -7.09
C PHE A 65 23.03 7.73 -8.12
N HIS A 66 23.51 8.98 -8.07
CA HIS A 66 24.76 9.34 -8.72
C HIS A 66 25.90 8.73 -7.90
N GLY A 67 26.44 7.61 -8.36
CA GLY A 67 27.62 6.99 -7.78
C GLY A 67 27.44 5.48 -7.63
N GLU A 68 28.30 4.75 -8.35
CA GLU A 68 28.79 3.39 -8.14
C GLU A 68 27.93 2.39 -7.34
N GLN A 69 27.68 1.23 -7.95
CA GLN A 69 26.86 0.12 -7.43
C GLN A 69 27.24 -0.32 -6.00
N ALA A 70 26.65 0.33 -5.01
CA ALA A 70 26.70 -0.04 -3.59
C ALA A 70 26.01 -1.40 -3.38
N GLY A 71 26.72 -2.36 -2.77
CA GLY A 71 26.14 -3.63 -2.32
C GLY A 71 25.10 -3.43 -1.22
N ILE A 72 24.36 -4.48 -0.84
CA ILE A 72 23.34 -4.40 0.23
C ILE A 72 23.94 -3.90 1.56
N GLU A 73 25.24 -4.07 1.76
CA GLU A 73 25.99 -3.59 2.93
C GLU A 73 26.39 -2.10 2.85
N ASP A 74 26.38 -1.50 1.66
CA ASP A 74 26.65 -0.06 1.41
C ASP A 74 25.35 0.76 1.33
N LEU A 75 24.19 0.14 1.51
CA LEU A 75 22.95 0.88 1.64
C LEU A 75 22.98 1.65 2.96
N PRO A 76 22.67 2.96 2.97
CA PRO A 76 22.47 3.65 4.23
C PRO A 76 21.37 2.90 5.01
N PRO A 77 21.49 2.79 6.34
CA PRO A 77 20.43 2.20 7.14
C PRO A 77 19.11 2.89 6.78
N TRP A 78 18.09 2.07 6.48
CA TRP A 78 16.79 2.52 5.97
C TRP A 78 16.06 3.48 6.91
N GLU A 79 16.52 3.55 8.15
CA GLU A 79 16.29 4.63 9.07
C GLU A 79 17.66 5.29 9.28
N PRO A 80 17.87 6.55 8.87
CA PRO A 80 19.07 7.24 9.31
C PRO A 80 19.05 7.22 10.84
N ASP A 81 20.17 6.86 11.48
CA ASP A 81 20.36 6.94 12.95
C ASP A 81 20.43 8.42 13.40
N ASP A 82 19.58 9.26 12.84
CA ASP A 82 19.56 10.67 13.07
C ASP A 82 18.75 10.90 14.33
N ALA A 83 19.45 11.27 15.41
CA ALA A 83 18.84 11.67 16.66
C ALA A 83 18.07 13.02 16.56
N ASN A 84 17.92 13.57 15.35
CA ASN A 84 17.12 14.76 15.04
C ASN A 84 15.76 14.40 14.39
N LEU A 85 15.46 13.12 14.19
CA LEU A 85 14.21 12.66 13.60
C LEU A 85 13.14 12.73 14.68
N ILE A 86 12.49 13.88 14.76
CA ILE A 86 11.39 14.12 15.68
C ILE A 86 10.11 13.63 14.99
N ASP A 87 9.38 12.70 15.63
CA ASP A 87 8.04 12.33 15.16
C ASP A 87 7.13 13.56 15.22
N LEU A 88 6.45 13.85 14.11
CA LEU A 88 5.52 14.96 13.99
C LEU A 88 4.35 14.86 15.00
N ASN A 89 4.03 13.64 15.46
CA ASN A 89 3.02 13.40 16.48
C ASN A 89 3.50 13.70 17.91
N ASP A 90 4.81 13.72 18.14
CA ASP A 90 5.42 14.08 19.44
C ASP A 90 5.56 15.60 19.60
N LEU A 91 5.40 16.38 18.53
CA LEU A 91 5.38 17.83 18.57
C LEU A 91 3.98 18.35 18.98
N PRO A 92 3.89 19.31 19.93
CA PRO A 92 2.62 19.94 20.27
C PRO A 92 2.01 20.62 19.05
N GLU A 93 0.69 20.76 19.05
CA GLU A 93 -0.05 21.24 17.86
C GLU A 93 0.32 22.68 17.47
N GLU A 94 0.73 23.50 18.45
CA GLU A 94 1.23 24.87 18.24
C GLU A 94 2.74 24.96 17.91
N ASP A 95 3.44 23.83 17.78
CA ASP A 95 4.87 23.85 17.47
C ASP A 95 5.13 24.46 16.08
N PRO A 96 6.02 25.46 15.96
CA PRO A 96 6.28 26.15 14.69
C PRO A 96 6.89 25.23 13.62
N VAL A 97 7.62 24.19 14.00
CA VAL A 97 8.17 23.18 13.08
C VAL A 97 7.02 22.34 12.51
N ARG A 98 6.07 21.92 13.36
CA ARG A 98 4.86 21.20 12.94
C ARG A 98 3.97 22.05 12.04
N ALA A 99 3.70 23.30 12.41
CA ALA A 99 2.90 24.22 11.61
C ALA A 99 3.54 24.49 10.22
N GLY A 100 4.87 24.66 10.18
CA GLY A 100 5.61 24.86 8.93
C GLY A 100 5.56 23.65 7.99
N TYR A 101 5.44 22.43 8.51
CA TYR A 101 5.24 21.22 7.69
C TYR A 101 3.89 21.25 6.98
N PHE A 102 2.80 21.52 7.70
CA PHE A 102 1.45 21.57 7.13
C PHE A 102 1.19 22.79 6.24
N ALA A 103 1.96 23.87 6.41
CA ALA A 103 1.87 25.07 5.58
C ALA A 103 2.52 24.91 4.18
N LYS A 104 3.30 23.85 3.95
CA LYS A 104 3.97 23.62 2.66
C LYS A 104 2.95 23.14 1.62
N PRO A 105 2.71 23.87 0.52
CA PRO A 105 1.84 23.40 -0.55
C PRO A 105 2.50 22.20 -1.23
N PHE A 106 1.73 21.14 -1.46
CA PHE A 106 2.20 20.06 -2.33
C PHE A 106 2.17 20.58 -3.77
N VAL A 107 3.34 20.83 -4.34
CA VAL A 107 3.46 21.23 -5.74
C VAL A 107 3.31 19.99 -6.59
N LEU A 108 2.15 19.80 -7.21
CA LEU A 108 2.02 18.86 -8.31
C LEU A 108 2.51 19.56 -9.57
N SER A 109 3.69 19.18 -10.04
CA SER A 109 4.13 19.55 -11.38
C SER A 109 3.15 18.94 -12.40
N VAL A 110 2.39 19.81 -13.07
CA VAL A 110 1.54 19.48 -14.23
C VAL A 110 2.39 19.20 -15.46
#